data_AF-A0A6G2QJW2-F1
#
_entry.id   AF-A0A6G2QJW2-F1
#
_cell.length_a   1.000
_cell.length_b   1.000
_cell.length_c   1.000
_cell.angle_alpha   90.00
_cell.angle_beta   90.00
_cell.angle_gamma   90.00
#
_symmetry.space_group_name_H-M   'P 1'
#
loop_
_entity.id
_entity.type
_entity.pdbx_description
1 polymer ?
#
loop_
_entity_poly.entity_id
_entity_poly.type
_entity_poly.pdbx_seq_one_letter_code
_entity_poly.pdbx_strand_id
1 'polypeptide(L)'
;MNRPTCRQPSGSLPEPVTELLRAVHDALNLPLPGLTDEDERAYASLLANRAREARVILVGILHDGHEPGRAAVALRGWLDRWPVTYTPWSSDGGAR
;
A
#
# COMPACT_ATOMS: atom_id res chain seq x y z
N MET A 1 12.72 17.97 36.90
CA MET A 1 11.86 16.84 36.48
C MET A 1 12.28 16.45 35.07
N ASN A 2 13.10 15.40 34.92
CA ASN A 2 13.52 14.90 33.62
C ASN A 2 12.56 13.77 33.19
N ARG A 3 11.86 13.96 32.07
CA ARG A 3 11.05 12.89 31.47
C ARG A 3 12.00 11.83 30.89
N PRO A 4 11.79 10.53 31.17
CA PRO A 4 12.55 9.48 30.52
C PRO A 4 12.16 9.44 29.05
N THR A 5 13.09 9.78 28.17
CA THR A 5 12.97 9.50 26.74
C THR A 5 13.05 7.98 26.58
N CYS A 6 11.91 7.32 26.35
CA CYS A 6 11.90 5.92 25.98
C CYS A 6 12.79 5.74 24.75
N ARG A 7 13.96 5.13 24.95
CA ARG A 7 14.84 4.67 23.88
C ARG A 7 14.03 3.67 23.06
N GLN A 8 13.67 4.03 21.83
CA GLN A 8 13.11 3.06 20.89
C GLN A 8 14.13 1.90 20.75
N PRO A 9 13.68 0.63 20.75
CA PRO A 9 14.59 -0.49 20.55
C PRO A 9 15.31 -0.29 19.21
N SER A 10 16.64 -0.39 19.22
CA SER A 10 17.56 0.00 18.14
C SER A 10 17.46 -0.86 16.87
N GLY A 11 16.34 -1.57 16.67
CA GLY A 11 16.02 -2.36 15.49
C GLY A 11 14.59 -2.20 14.98
N SER A 12 13.72 -1.38 15.62
CA SER A 12 12.40 -1.08 15.06
C SER A 12 12.40 0.28 14.36
N LEU A 13 11.72 0.36 13.23
CA LEU A 13 11.47 1.62 12.55
C LEU A 13 10.56 2.51 13.42
N PRO A 14 10.65 3.85 13.29
CA PRO A 14 9.68 4.75 13.89
C PRO A 14 8.26 4.39 13.42
N GLU A 15 7.29 4.45 14.33
CA GLU A 15 5.90 4.08 14.04
C GLU A 15 5.35 4.72 12.75
N PRO A 16 5.54 6.03 12.48
CA PRO A 16 5.03 6.64 11.24
C PRO A 16 5.64 6.03 9.96
N VAL A 17 6.89 5.55 10.04
CA VAL A 17 7.56 4.87 8.91
C VAL A 17 7.00 3.48 8.73
N THR A 18 6.75 2.74 9.82
CA THR A 18 6.08 1.43 9.78
C THR A 18 4.69 1.54 9.17
N GLU A 19 3.91 2.55 9.56
CA GLU A 19 2.57 2.80 9.01
C GLU A 19 2.60 3.11 7.51
N LEU A 20 3.58 3.90 7.07
CA LEU A 20 3.79 4.17 5.65
C LEU A 20 4.16 2.91 4.88
N LEU A 21 5.11 2.11 5.38
CA LEU A 21 5.51 0.85 4.74
C LEU A 21 4.36 -0.14 4.66
N ARG A 22 3.52 -0.22 5.70
CA ARG A 22 2.29 -1.02 5.67
C ARG A 22 1.32 -0.52 4.60
N ALA A 23 1.11 0.79 4.50
CA ALA A 23 0.24 1.35 3.47
C ALA A 23 0.77 1.08 2.04
N VAL A 24 2.09 1.14 1.84
CA VAL A 24 2.74 0.76 0.55
C VAL A 24 2.59 -0.73 0.28
N HIS A 25 2.79 -1.57 1.28
CA HIS A 25 2.55 -3.01 1.17
C HIS A 25 1.10 -3.29 0.74
N ASP A 26 0.13 -2.69 1.42
CA ASP A 26 -1.30 -2.89 1.13
C ASP A 26 -1.70 -2.35 -0.25
N ALA A 27 -1.02 -1.32 -0.75
CA ALA A 27 -1.19 -0.82 -2.11
C ALA A 27 -0.80 -1.85 -3.17
N LEU A 28 0.28 -2.61 -2.92
CA LEU A 28 0.89 -3.54 -3.88
C LEU A 28 0.43 -4.98 -3.67
N ASN A 29 -0.10 -5.30 -2.49
CA ASN A 29 -0.57 -6.64 -2.14
C ASN A 29 -2.03 -6.83 -2.56
N LEU A 30 -2.21 -7.12 -3.85
CA LEU A 30 -3.50 -7.44 -4.45
C LEU A 30 -3.69 -8.96 -4.54
N PRO A 31 -4.91 -9.48 -4.38
CA PRO A 31 -5.17 -10.90 -4.63
C PRO A 31 -4.90 -11.23 -6.10
N LEU A 32 -4.43 -12.44 -6.39
CA LEU A 32 -4.22 -12.85 -7.78
C LEU A 32 -5.56 -12.84 -8.55
N PRO A 33 -5.57 -12.46 -9.84
CA PRO A 33 -6.78 -12.50 -10.65
C PRO A 33 -7.18 -13.93 -11.00
N GLY A 34 -8.47 -14.13 -11.29
CA GLY A 34 -8.96 -15.29 -12.03
C GLY A 34 -8.29 -15.44 -13.39
N LEU A 35 -8.51 -16.57 -14.05
CA LEU A 35 -7.80 -16.95 -15.28
C LEU A 35 -8.41 -16.36 -16.57
N THR A 36 -9.33 -15.40 -16.44
CA THR A 36 -9.94 -14.75 -17.60
C THR A 36 -9.06 -13.57 -18.03
N ASP A 37 -8.96 -13.32 -19.35
CA ASP A 37 -8.25 -12.14 -19.85
C ASP A 37 -8.83 -10.83 -19.28
N GLU A 38 -10.12 -10.81 -18.92
CA GLU A 38 -10.77 -9.66 -18.30
C GLU A 38 -10.25 -9.43 -16.87
N ASP A 39 -10.22 -10.47 -16.04
CA ASP A 39 -9.69 -10.39 -14.68
C ASP A 39 -8.20 -10.03 -14.68
N GLU A 40 -7.40 -10.62 -15.58
CA GLU A 40 -5.98 -10.31 -15.72
C GLU A 40 -5.75 -8.84 -16.13
N ARG A 41 -6.51 -8.31 -17.09
CA ARG A 41 -6.42 -6.90 -17.50
C ARG A 41 -6.86 -5.95 -16.38
N ALA A 42 -7.92 -6.30 -15.66
CA ALA A 42 -8.42 -5.51 -14.54
C ALA A 42 -7.41 -5.49 -13.39
N TYR A 43 -6.81 -6.63 -13.05
CA TYR A 43 -5.71 -6.73 -12.09
C TYR A 43 -4.50 -5.89 -12.50
N ALA A 44 -4.02 -6.04 -13.73
CA ALA A 44 -2.86 -5.29 -14.21
C ALA A 44 -3.10 -3.78 -14.17
N SER A 45 -4.29 -3.34 -14.57
CA SER A 45 -4.69 -1.93 -14.52
C SER A 45 -4.78 -1.41 -13.08
N LEU A 46 -5.35 -2.20 -12.16
CA LEU A 46 -5.44 -1.84 -10.75
C LEU A 46 -4.06 -1.74 -10.09
N LEU A 47 -3.21 -2.74 -10.31
CA LEU A 47 -1.84 -2.77 -9.78
C LEU A 47 -1.03 -1.58 -10.29
N ALA A 48 -1.11 -1.27 -11.59
CA ALA A 48 -0.43 -0.11 -12.17
C ALA A 48 -0.88 1.21 -11.53
N ASN A 49 -2.19 1.39 -11.31
CA ASN A 49 -2.72 2.57 -10.65
C ASN A 49 -2.25 2.67 -9.19
N ARG A 50 -2.41 1.63 -8.38
CA ARG A 50 -1.98 1.65 -6.97
C ARG A 50 -0.46 1.82 -6.82
N ALA A 51 0.33 1.21 -7.70
CA ALA A 51 1.78 1.40 -7.73
C ALA A 51 2.17 2.84 -8.07
N ARG A 52 1.45 3.49 -9.01
CA ARG A 52 1.64 4.91 -9.32
C ARG A 52 1.35 5.78 -8.10
N GLU A 53 0.23 5.56 -7.42
CA GLU A 53 -0.15 6.31 -6.22
C GLU A 53 0.90 6.15 -5.09
N ALA A 54 1.34 4.91 -4.82
CA ALA A 54 2.40 4.64 -3.85
C ALA A 54 3.71 5.35 -4.21
N ARG A 55 4.09 5.33 -5.49
CA ARG A 55 5.29 6.04 -5.98
C ARG A 55 5.20 7.55 -5.75
N VAL A 56 4.06 8.17 -6.04
CA VAL A 56 3.84 9.62 -5.82
C VAL A 56 4.03 9.97 -4.34
N ILE A 57 3.46 9.16 -3.45
CA ILE A 57 3.61 9.34 -2.01
C ILE A 57 5.08 9.24 -1.58
N LEU A 58 5.81 8.23 -2.07
CA LEU A 58 7.23 8.05 -1.75
C LEU A 58 8.10 9.20 -2.26
N VAL A 59 7.81 9.74 -3.45
CA VAL A 59 8.51 10.92 -3.98
C VAL A 59 8.35 12.11 -3.02
N GLY A 60 7.13 12.35 -2.52
CA GLY A 60 6.89 13.43 -1.56
C GLY A 60 7.64 13.27 -0.25
N ILE A 61 7.86 12.03 0.21
CA ILE A 61 8.69 11.76 1.39
C ILE A 61 10.17 12.02 1.10
N LEU A 62 10.68 11.48 -0.01
CA LEU A 62 12.11 11.48 -0.32
C LEU A 62 12.63 12.84 -0.80
N HIS A 63 11.78 13.64 -1.44
CA HIS A 63 12.18 14.88 -2.10
C HIS A 63 11.54 16.13 -1.50
N ASP A 64 10.30 16.02 -0.99
CA ASP A 64 9.52 17.20 -0.57
C ASP A 64 9.36 17.31 0.96
N GLY A 65 9.96 16.38 1.72
CA GLY A 65 9.96 16.41 3.18
C GLY A 65 8.59 16.14 3.81
N HIS A 66 7.70 15.43 3.11
CA HIS A 66 6.41 15.04 3.68
C HIS A 66 6.58 14.20 4.95
N GLU A 67 5.63 14.34 5.87
CA GLU A 67 5.63 13.57 7.11
C GLU A 67 5.09 12.14 6.84
N PRO A 68 5.81 11.06 7.22
CA PRO A 68 5.43 9.68 6.92
C PRO A 68 4.03 9.27 7.37
N GLY A 69 3.58 9.69 8.55
CA GLY A 69 2.26 9.37 9.09
C GLY A 69 1.13 9.98 8.25
N ARG A 70 1.22 11.28 7.92
CA ARG A 70 0.26 11.96 7.03
C ARG A 70 0.27 11.36 5.63
N ALA A 71 1.44 11.00 5.13
CA ALA A 71 1.59 10.36 3.83
C ALA A 71 0.93 8.96 3.81
N ALA A 72 1.05 8.19 4.90
CA ALA A 72 0.38 6.91 5.04
C ALA A 72 -1.16 7.05 5.03
N VAL A 73 -1.70 8.05 5.74
CA VAL A 73 -3.14 8.36 5.73
C VAL A 73 -3.60 8.75 4.33
N ALA A 74 -2.85 9.61 3.65
CA ALA A 74 -3.16 10.04 2.29
C ALA A 74 -3.17 8.84 1.32
N LEU A 75 -2.16 7.97 1.39
CA LEU A 75 -2.09 6.78 0.54
C LEU A 75 -3.31 5.88 0.75
N ARG A 76 -3.67 5.58 2.01
CA ARG A 76 -4.87 4.78 2.32
C ARG A 76 -6.13 5.38 1.71
N GLY A 77 -6.35 6.68 1.90
CA GLY A 77 -7.49 7.37 1.28
C GLY A 77 -7.46 7.36 -0.25
N TRP A 78 -6.28 7.27 -0.88
CA TRP A 78 -6.17 7.09 -2.32
C TRP A 78 -6.51 5.66 -2.75
N LEU A 79 -6.12 4.65 -1.98
CA LEU A 79 -6.43 3.24 -2.25
C LEU A 79 -7.93 2.95 -2.18
N ASP A 80 -8.66 3.64 -1.31
CA ASP A 80 -10.12 3.53 -1.21
C ASP A 80 -10.84 3.92 -2.52
N ARG A 81 -10.20 4.74 -3.38
CA ARG A 81 -10.72 5.10 -4.70
C ARG A 81 -10.56 3.99 -5.75
N TRP A 82 -9.74 2.98 -5.44
CA TRP A 82 -9.35 1.91 -6.35
C TRP A 82 -9.60 0.54 -5.71
N PRO A 83 -10.86 0.14 -5.47
CA PRO A 83 -11.16 -1.18 -4.92
C PRO A 83 -10.80 -2.30 -5.90
N VAL A 84 -10.68 -3.53 -5.38
CA VAL A 84 -10.58 -4.74 -6.21
C VAL A 84 -11.92 -4.96 -6.91
N THR A 85 -11.90 -5.08 -8.24
CA THR A 85 -13.11 -5.25 -9.07
C THR A 85 -13.13 -6.52 -9.91
N TYR A 86 -12.00 -7.24 -9.99
CA TYR A 86 -11.90 -8.53 -10.67
C TYR A 86 -12.21 -9.67 -9.70
N THR A 87 -12.49 -10.85 -10.25
CA THR A 87 -12.70 -12.06 -9.46
C THR A 87 -11.35 -12.57 -8.93
N PRO A 88 -11.13 -12.61 -7.61
CA PRO A 88 -9.91 -13.17 -7.05
C PRO A 88 -9.79 -14.67 -7.36
N TRP A 89 -8.57 -15.13 -7.59
CA TRP A 89 -8.28 -16.55 -7.71
C TRP A 89 -8.56 -17.26 -6.37
N SER A 90 -9.32 -18.35 -6.41
CA SER A 90 -9.47 -19.31 -5.32
C SER A 90 -8.76 -20.63 -5.66
N SER A 91 -8.39 -21.40 -4.64
CA SER A 91 -7.82 -22.75 -4.80
C SER A 91 -8.72 -23.73 -5.56
N ASP A 92 -10.00 -23.40 -5.72
CA ASP A 92 -10.97 -24.16 -6.49
C ASP A 92 -10.95 -23.82 -7.99
N GLY A 93 -10.03 -22.94 -8.41
CA GLY A 93 -9.96 -22.38 -9.75
C GLY A 93 -11.05 -21.33 -9.93
N GLY A 94 -10.70 -20.05 -9.78
CA GLY A 94 -11.60 -18.94 -10.11
C GLY A 94 -12.23 -19.15 -11.49
N ALA A 95 -13.56 -19.01 -11.56
CA ALA A 95 -14.50 -19.33 -12.64
C ALA A 95 -13.88 -19.89 -13.94
N ARG A 96 -14.24 -21.15 -14.26
CA ARG A 96 -13.97 -21.81 -15.55
C ARG A 96 -14.70 -21.14 -16.71
#